data_AF-A0ABD5NY02-F1
#
_entry.id   AF-A0ABD5NY02-F1
#
_cell.length_a   1.000
_cell.length_b   1.000
_cell.length_c   1.000
_cell.angle_alpha   90.00
_cell.angle_beta   90.00
_cell.angle_gamma   90.00
#
_symmetry.space_group_name_H-M   'P 1'
#
loop_
_entity.id
_entity.type
_entity.pdbx_description
1 polymer ?
#
loop_
_entity_poly.entity_id
_entity_poly.type
_entity_poly.pdbx_seq_one_letter_code
_entity_poly.pdbx_strand_id
1 'polypeptide(L)' 'MDLEFVDTETALDVAVNLFPLSIILFFVAVFAVFNPWGIDPLQSLLQFAILGSMVVALAITTYYVARAIEG' A
#
# COMPACT_ATOMS: atom_id res chain seq x y z
N MET A 1 20.28 -7.26 -25.34
CA MET A 1 19.03 -6.97 -24.61
C MET A 1 19.45 -6.03 -23.51
N ASP A 2 19.47 -4.74 -23.83
CA ASP A 2 20.01 -3.71 -22.95
C ASP A 2 19.01 -3.53 -21.80
N LEU A 3 19.32 -4.14 -20.66
CA LEU A 3 18.54 -4.07 -19.41
C LEU A 3 18.79 -2.75 -18.65
N GLU A 4 19.42 -1.77 -19.30
CA GLU A 4 20.00 -0.61 -18.61
C GLU A 4 18.94 0.36 -18.09
N PHE A 5 17.69 0.24 -18.55
CA PHE A 5 16.55 1.06 -18.14
C PHE A 5 15.23 0.30 -18.26
N VAL A 6 14.89 -0.62 -17.33
CA VAL A 6 13.47 -0.65 -16.95
C VAL A 6 13.22 0.76 -16.43
N ASP A 7 12.55 1.58 -17.24
CA ASP A 7 12.47 3.03 -17.12
C ASP A 7 12.54 3.49 -15.65
N THR A 8 13.65 4.14 -15.27
CA THR A 8 13.95 4.47 -13.86
C THR A 8 12.79 5.26 -13.24
N GLU A 9 12.08 6.03 -14.05
CA GLU A 9 10.86 6.77 -13.67
C GLU A 9 9.72 5.81 -13.30
N THR A 10 9.45 4.82 -14.14
CA THR A 10 8.49 3.74 -13.86
C THR A 10 8.82 2.98 -12.58
N ALA A 11 10.09 2.57 -12.42
CA ALA A 11 10.53 1.84 -11.23
C ALA A 11 10.39 2.72 -9.97
N LEU A 12 10.66 4.02 -10.10
CA LEU A 12 10.46 5.00 -9.04
C LEU A 12 8.99 5.15 -8.69
N ASP A 13 8.08 5.26 -9.67
CA ASP A 13 6.64 5.42 -9.44
C ASP A 13 6.03 4.23 -8.70
N VAL A 14 6.39 3.01 -9.12
CA VAL A 14 5.95 1.77 -8.44
C VAL A 14 6.54 1.71 -7.03
N ALA A 15 7.82 2.04 -6.85
CA ALA A 15 8.46 2.06 -5.53
C ALA A 15 7.80 3.09 -4.58
N VAL A 16 7.51 4.30 -5.07
CA VAL A 16 6.88 5.38 -4.31
C VAL A 16 5.48 4.99 -3.81
N ASN A 17 4.74 4.15 -4.53
CA ASN A 17 3.47 3.61 -4.03
C ASN A 17 3.63 2.35 -3.16
N LEU A 18 4.63 1.50 -3.45
CA LEU A 18 4.88 0.26 -2.73
C LEU A 18 5.37 0.50 -1.30
N PHE A 19 6.19 1.53 -1.07
CA PHE A 19 6.68 1.88 0.28
C PHE A 19 5.54 2.26 1.24
N PRO A 20 4.63 3.21 0.91
CA PRO A 20 3.45 3.48 1.73
C PRO A 20 2.57 2.25 1.93
N LEU A 21 2.32 1.46 0.88
CA LEU A 21 1.48 0.26 0.95
C LEU A 21 2.07 -0.76 1.94
N SER A 22 3.37 -1.03 1.85
CA SER A 22 4.05 -1.98 2.75
C SER A 22 4.07 -1.51 4.21
N ILE A 23 4.27 -0.21 4.46
CA ILE A 23 4.20 0.36 5.82
C ILE A 23 2.79 0.20 6.40
N ILE A 24 1.74 0.53 5.62
CA ILE A 24 0.36 0.42 6.11
C ILE A 24 0.02 -1.05 6.40
N LEU A 25 0.35 -1.98 5.50
CA LEU A 25 0.11 -3.41 5.71
C LEU A 25 0.84 -3.94 6.95
N PHE A 26 2.08 -3.50 7.17
CA PHE A 26 2.84 -3.85 8.37
C PHE A 26 2.10 -3.42 9.64
N PHE A 27 1.68 -2.15 9.73
CA PHE A 27 0.98 -1.67 10.93
C PHE A 27 -0.42 -2.25 11.10
N VAL A 28 -1.14 -2.51 10.01
CA VAL A 28 -2.41 -3.24 10.05
C VAL A 28 -2.21 -4.63 10.67
N ALA A 29 -1.19 -5.38 10.23
CA ALA A 29 -0.87 -6.68 10.78
C ALA A 29 -0.46 -6.60 12.26
N VAL A 30 0.41 -5.65 12.61
CA VAL A 30 0.84 -5.44 14.00
C VAL A 30 -0.35 -5.12 14.89
N PHE A 31 -1.23 -4.19 14.51
CA PHE A 31 -2.37 -3.79 15.35
C PHE A 31 -3.54 -4.78 15.34
N ALA A 32 -3.62 -5.65 14.35
CA ALA A 32 -4.56 -6.77 14.37
C ALA A 32 -4.20 -7.80 15.46
N VAL A 33 -2.91 -7.94 15.79
CA VAL A 33 -2.43 -8.89 16.81
C VAL A 33 -2.18 -8.21 18.17
N PHE A 34 -1.57 -7.03 18.14
CA PHE A 34 -1.19 -6.25 19.32
C PHE A 34 -1.79 -4.86 19.24
N ASN A 35 -2.94 -4.68 19.90
CA ASN A 35 -3.60 -3.38 19.99
C ASN A 35 -3.32 -2.74 21.38
N PRO A 36 -2.40 -1.77 21.48
CA PRO A 36 -2.07 -1.12 22.75
C PRO A 36 -3.12 -0.12 23.23
N TRP A 37 -4.12 0.20 22.40
CA TRP A 37 -5.17 1.18 22.70
C TRP A 37 -6.51 0.53 23.08
N GLY A 38 -6.57 -0.80 23.18
CA GLY A 38 -7.77 -1.56 23.52
C GLY A 38 -8.66 -1.88 22.32
N ILE A 39 -9.61 -2.79 22.50
CA ILE A 39 -10.50 -3.31 21.43
C ILE A 39 -11.91 -2.78 21.66
N ASP A 40 -12.14 -1.52 21.27
CA ASP A 40 -13.49 -0.99 21.08
C ASP A 40 -13.94 -1.27 19.63
N PRO A 41 -15.14 -1.84 19.39
CA PRO A 41 -15.59 -2.22 18.05
C PRO A 41 -15.68 -1.04 17.07
N LEU A 42 -16.19 0.11 17.52
CA LEU A 42 -16.37 1.28 16.65
C LEU A 42 -15.03 1.91 16.30
N GLN A 43 -14.18 2.12 17.30
CA GLN A 43 -12.84 2.66 17.11
C GLN A 43 -12.00 1.75 16.19
N SER A 44 -12.02 0.43 16.43
CA SER A 44 -11.26 -0.53 15.64
C SER A 44 -11.76 -0.57 14.20
N LEU A 45 -13.09 -0.56 13.99
CA LEU A 45 -13.69 -0.53 12.66
C LEU A 45 -13.25 0.73 11.90
N LEU A 46 -13.33 1.90 12.52
CA LEU A 46 -12.91 3.16 11.89
C LEU A 46 -11.41 3.16 11.55
N GLN A 47 -10.56 2.72 12.48
CA GLN A 47 -9.11 2.59 12.26
C GLN A 47 -8.81 1.71 11.03
N PHE A 48 -9.34 0.48 11.00
CA PHE A 48 -9.06 -0.45 9.91
C PHE A 48 -9.77 -0.07 8.61
N ALA A 49 -10.94 0.58 8.66
CA ALA A 49 -11.61 1.08 7.46
C ALA A 49 -10.82 2.21 6.80
N ILE A 50 -10.29 3.15 7.59
CA ILE A 50 -9.45 4.24 7.08
C ILE A 50 -8.15 3.69 6.49
N LEU A 51 -7.45 2.79 7.19
CA LEU A 51 -6.23 2.19 6.67
C LEU A 51 -6.50 1.30 5.44
N GLY A 52 -7.58 0.51 5.48
CA GLY A 52 -7.99 -0.36 4.39
C GLY A 52 -8.36 0.41 3.12
N SER A 53 -9.05 1.54 3.23
CA SER A 53 -9.36 2.39 2.06
C SER A 53 -8.09 2.95 1.42
N MET A 54 -7.08 3.32 2.21
CA MET A 54 -5.77 3.76 1.72
C MET A 54 -5.01 2.63 1.02
N VAL A 55 -5.02 1.42 1.58
CA VAL A 55 -4.44 0.23 0.92
C VAL A 55 -5.10 -0.02 -0.42
N VAL A 56 -6.43 0.02 -0.48
CA VAL A 56 -7.18 -0.20 -1.72
C VAL A 56 -6.86 0.87 -2.75
N ALA A 57 -6.86 2.16 -2.36
CA ALA A 57 -6.52 3.25 -3.25
C ALA A 57 -5.10 3.11 -3.83
N LEU A 58 -4.11 2.85 -2.98
CA LEU A 58 -2.72 2.66 -3.40
C LEU A 58 -2.53 1.41 -4.27
N ALA A 59 -3.19 0.30 -3.95
CA ALA A 59 -3.13 -0.90 -4.76
C ALA A 59 -3.69 -0.65 -6.16
N ILE A 60 -4.82 0.07 -6.25
CA ILE A 60 -5.46 0.45 -7.52
C ILE A 60 -4.52 1.35 -8.33
N THR A 61 -3.95 2.41 -7.74
CA THR A 61 -3.04 3.31 -8.46
C THR A 61 -1.78 2.59 -8.91
N THR A 62 -1.19 1.77 -8.05
CA THR A 62 0.00 0.95 -8.38
C THR A 62 -0.29 0.02 -9.55
N TYR A 63 -1.44 -0.66 -9.54
CA TYR A 63 -1.85 -1.54 -10.63
C TYR A 63 -2.03 -0.79 -11.95
N TYR A 64 -2.66 0.37 -11.93
CA TYR A 64 -2.85 1.17 -13.14
C TYR A 64 -1.55 1.71 -13.71
N VAL A 65 -0.62 2.14 -12.85
CA VAL A 65 0.73 2.54 -13.26
C VAL A 65 1.42 1.36 -13.94
N ALA A 66 1.50 0.20 -13.28
CA ALA A 66 2.11 -1.01 -13.83
C ALA A 66 1.50 -1.41 -15.19
N ARG A 67 0.17 -1.38 -15.30
CA ARG A 67 -0.54 -1.71 -16.54
C ARG A 67 -0.32 -0.70 -17.66
N ALA A 68 -0.18 0.59 -17.34
CA ALA A 68 0.07 1.63 -18.33
C ALA A 68 1.47 1.51 -18.98
N ILE A 69 2.38 0.79 -18.35
CA ILE A 69 3.73 0.52 -18.87
C ILE A 69 3.75 -0.70 -19.80
N GLU A 70 2.90 -1.70 -19.53
CA GLU A 70 2.80 -2.92 -20.34
C GLU A 70 2.01 -2.71 -21.66
N GLY A 71 1.23 -1.63 -21.77
CA GLY A 71 0.34 -1.33 -22.91
C GLY A 71 0.79 -0.13 -23.73
#